data_AF-A0A961RL50-F1
#
_entry.id   AF-A0A961RL50-F1
#
_cell.length_a   1.000
_cell.length_b   1.000
_cell.length_c   1.000
_cell.angle_alpha   90.00
_cell.angle_beta   90.00
_cell.angle_gamma   90.00
#
_symmetry.space_group_name_H-M   'P 1'
#
loop_
_entity.id
_entity.type
_entity.pdbx_description
1 polymer ?
#
loop_
_entity_poly.entity_id
_entity_poly.type
_entity_poly.pdbx_seq_one_letter_code
_entity_poly.pdbx_strand_id
1 'polypeptide(L)'
;MIRNLILAALALAIAFGGGGWSVWALMNSEWRPGALQVGPWIAYVQAGTPGADPYTKARIARNAELPLGAGEGVAFSARRDTAGDPLRPECRYRIEGGLPPARLWTVHVADQRMRPVHAGPLLPSARHSRDVLYNSDGSVSIHVSRRPAPGNWLALSAPPGFHLVMTFYDGEISASTAAREIAMPQILNEGCDG
;
A
#
# COMPACT_ATOMS: atom_id res chain seq x y z
N MET A 1 10.67 51.57 -14.12
CA MET A 1 10.46 50.29 -14.83
C MET A 1 11.14 49.11 -14.13
N ILE A 2 12.44 49.19 -13.79
CA ILE A 2 13.19 48.10 -13.11
C ILE A 2 12.54 47.63 -11.80
N ARG A 3 12.08 48.55 -10.93
CA ARG A 3 11.40 48.19 -9.66
C ARG A 3 10.19 47.29 -9.86
N ASN A 4 9.35 47.57 -10.85
CA ASN A 4 8.14 46.80 -11.11
C ASN A 4 8.48 45.43 -11.71
N LEU A 5 9.54 45.34 -12.51
CA LEU A 5 10.06 44.07 -13.02
C LEU A 5 10.59 43.18 -11.89
N ILE A 6 11.31 43.76 -10.92
CA ILE A 6 11.81 43.02 -9.74
C ILE A 6 10.65 42.52 -8.89
N LEU A 7 9.64 43.36 -8.62
CA LEU A 7 8.47 42.95 -7.84
C LEU A 7 7.65 41.86 -8.55
N ALA A 8 7.48 41.96 -9.88
CA ALA A 8 6.81 40.94 -10.67
C ALA A 8 7.59 39.62 -10.67
N ALA A 9 8.91 39.67 -10.84
CA ALA A 9 9.77 38.49 -10.79
C ALA A 9 9.73 37.81 -9.40
N LEU A 10 9.77 38.61 -8.32
CA LEU A 10 9.66 38.11 -6.95
C LEU A 10 8.29 37.46 -6.70
N ALA A 11 7.21 38.10 -7.15
CA ALA A 11 5.86 37.55 -7.02
C ALA A 11 5.72 36.21 -7.78
N LEU A 12 6.26 36.10 -8.99
CA LEU A 12 6.28 34.86 -9.77
C LEU A 12 7.15 33.79 -9.08
N ALA A 13 8.32 34.16 -8.56
CA ALA A 13 9.20 33.24 -7.84
C ALA A 13 8.52 32.68 -6.57
N ILE A 14 7.80 33.51 -5.82
CA ILE A 14 7.03 33.06 -4.64
C ILE A 14 5.85 32.19 -5.07
N ALA A 15 5.10 32.60 -6.10
CA ALA A 15 3.94 31.85 -6.56
C ALA A 15 4.33 30.44 -7.06
N PHE A 16 5.33 30.35 -7.93
CA PHE A 16 5.78 29.06 -8.48
C PHE A 16 6.67 28.28 -7.52
N GLY A 17 7.60 28.95 -6.83
CA GLY A 17 8.50 28.29 -5.87
C GLY A 17 7.75 27.83 -4.63
N GLY A 18 6.94 28.70 -4.04
CA GLY A 18 6.10 28.38 -2.88
C GLY A 18 4.98 27.39 -3.23
N GLY A 19 4.31 27.58 -4.36
CA GLY A 19 3.29 26.65 -4.84
C GLY A 19 3.86 25.27 -5.20
N GLY A 20 5.01 25.22 -5.88
CA GLY A 20 5.70 23.96 -6.19
C GLY A 20 6.18 23.24 -4.94
N TRP A 21 6.77 23.98 -3.98
CA TRP A 21 7.23 23.43 -2.72
C TRP A 21 6.07 22.90 -1.86
N SER A 22 4.94 23.61 -1.81
CA SER A 22 3.78 23.17 -1.02
C SER A 22 3.18 21.87 -1.57
N VAL A 23 3.03 21.74 -2.89
CA VAL A 23 2.57 20.50 -3.53
C VAL A 23 3.56 19.37 -3.27
N TRP A 24 4.86 19.63 -3.43
CA TRP A 24 5.90 18.62 -3.14
C TRP A 24 5.85 18.14 -1.68
N ALA A 25 5.70 19.06 -0.72
CA ALA A 25 5.60 18.75 0.69
C ALA A 25 4.33 17.92 1.00
N LEU A 26 3.17 18.31 0.43
CA LEU A 26 1.91 17.57 0.55
C LEU A 26 2.04 16.15 0.01
N MET A 27 2.67 15.96 -1.15
CA MET A 27 2.86 14.64 -1.75
C MET A 27 3.78 13.73 -0.93
N ASN A 28 4.68 14.29 -0.11
CA ASN A 28 5.55 13.52 0.77
C ASN A 28 4.95 13.30 2.17
N SER A 29 3.82 13.94 2.47
CA SER A 29 3.15 13.83 3.76
C SER A 29 2.34 12.53 3.88
N GLU A 30 1.91 12.18 5.09
CA GLU A 30 1.01 11.03 5.30
C GLU A 30 -0.43 11.28 4.81
N TRP A 31 -0.73 12.49 4.31
CA TRP A 31 -2.05 12.87 3.83
C TRP A 31 -2.42 12.06 2.59
N ARG A 32 -3.44 11.21 2.74
CA ARG A 32 -3.96 10.34 1.68
C ARG A 32 -5.42 10.67 1.41
N PRO A 33 -5.72 11.76 0.70
CA PRO A 33 -7.09 12.13 0.38
C PRO A 33 -7.69 11.06 -0.54
N GLY A 34 -8.97 10.72 -0.34
CA GLY A 34 -9.66 9.71 -1.15
C GLY A 34 -9.24 8.26 -0.88
N ALA A 35 -8.34 8.01 0.08
CA ALA A 35 -7.96 6.66 0.46
C ALA A 35 -8.94 6.06 1.48
N LEU A 36 -9.30 4.80 1.26
CA LEU A 36 -9.99 3.97 2.23
C LEU A 36 -8.94 3.35 3.17
N GLN A 37 -9.12 3.55 4.49
CA GLN A 37 -8.28 2.93 5.51
C GLN A 37 -9.08 1.89 6.30
N VAL A 38 -8.54 0.68 6.42
CA VAL A 38 -9.09 -0.42 7.21
C VAL A 38 -7.96 -1.01 8.05
N GLY A 39 -7.90 -0.66 9.33
CA GLY A 39 -6.77 -1.00 10.19
C GLY A 39 -5.45 -0.43 9.65
N PRO A 40 -4.38 -1.25 9.49
CA PRO A 40 -3.11 -0.82 8.91
C PRO A 40 -3.14 -0.69 7.38
N TRP A 41 -4.21 -1.15 6.72
CA TRP A 41 -4.33 -1.24 5.27
C TRP A 41 -4.97 -0.01 4.67
N ILE A 42 -4.45 0.42 3.52
CA ILE A 42 -4.89 1.61 2.79
C ILE A 42 -5.08 1.25 1.32
N ALA A 43 -6.24 1.57 0.77
CA ALA A 43 -6.57 1.37 -0.64
C ALA A 43 -7.11 2.64 -1.30
N TYR A 44 -6.85 2.79 -2.59
CA TYR A 44 -7.46 3.81 -3.43
C TYR A 44 -8.48 3.13 -4.35
N VAL A 45 -9.68 2.88 -3.83
CA VAL A 45 -10.71 2.07 -4.51
C VAL A 45 -11.09 2.65 -5.88
N GLN A 46 -11.09 3.98 -6.01
CA GLN A 46 -11.45 4.66 -7.25
C GLN A 46 -10.27 4.88 -8.21
N ALA A 47 -9.07 4.38 -7.90
CA ALA A 47 -7.84 4.70 -8.66
C ALA A 47 -7.91 4.38 -10.15
N GLY A 48 -8.52 3.25 -10.53
CA GLY A 48 -8.70 2.85 -11.93
C GLY A 48 -10.03 3.26 -12.56
N THR A 49 -10.76 4.20 -11.94
CA THR A 49 -12.07 4.66 -12.45
C THR A 49 -12.00 6.12 -12.93
N PRO A 50 -12.95 6.56 -13.78
CA PRO A 50 -13.06 7.97 -14.14
C PRO A 50 -13.23 8.90 -12.93
N GLY A 51 -13.79 8.37 -11.83
CA GLY A 51 -14.06 9.04 -10.56
C GLY A 51 -12.85 9.20 -9.64
N ALA A 52 -11.64 8.77 -10.03
CA ALA A 52 -10.43 9.04 -9.25
C ALA A 52 -10.27 10.56 -9.00
N ASP A 53 -9.99 10.92 -7.74
CA ASP A 53 -9.75 12.30 -7.36
C ASP A 53 -8.43 12.84 -7.98
N PRO A 54 -8.26 14.17 -8.09
CA PRO A 54 -7.08 14.76 -8.73
C PRO A 54 -5.74 14.33 -8.12
N TYR A 55 -5.68 14.09 -6.79
CA TYR A 55 -4.45 13.68 -6.12
C TYR A 55 -4.12 12.22 -6.41
N THR A 56 -5.13 11.34 -6.43
CA THR A 56 -4.97 9.95 -6.86
C THR A 56 -4.48 9.88 -8.31
N LYS A 57 -5.06 10.67 -9.24
CA LYS A 57 -4.61 10.75 -10.64
C LYS A 57 -3.16 11.23 -10.75
N ALA A 58 -2.77 12.27 -10.01
CA ALA A 58 -1.40 12.77 -9.98
C ALA A 58 -0.41 11.74 -9.44
N ARG A 59 -0.79 11.00 -8.39
CA ARG A 59 0.01 9.91 -7.79
C ARG A 59 0.26 8.78 -8.79
N ILE A 60 -0.81 8.32 -9.46
CA ILE A 60 -0.73 7.27 -10.50
C ILE A 60 0.24 7.70 -11.61
N ALA A 61 0.10 8.93 -12.11
CA ALA A 61 0.97 9.48 -13.15
C ALA A 61 2.44 9.59 -12.70
N ARG A 62 2.70 10.04 -11.46
CA ARG A 62 4.07 10.17 -10.91
C ARG A 62 4.76 8.82 -10.75
N ASN A 63 4.02 7.80 -10.32
CA ASN A 63 4.56 6.49 -10.01
C ASN A 63 4.53 5.51 -11.19
N ALA A 64 3.96 5.93 -12.33
CA ALA A 64 3.71 5.06 -13.49
C ALA A 64 2.92 3.80 -13.10
N GLU A 65 1.91 3.98 -12.25
CA GLU A 65 1.05 2.88 -11.80
C GLU A 65 -0.01 2.54 -12.86
N LEU A 66 -0.38 1.27 -12.91
CA LEU A 66 -1.54 0.79 -13.65
C LEU A 66 -2.57 0.25 -12.65
N PRO A 67 -3.45 1.11 -12.10
CA PRO A 67 -4.43 0.67 -11.12
C PRO A 67 -5.50 -0.23 -11.75
N LEU A 68 -6.06 -1.11 -10.93
CA LEU A 68 -7.19 -1.95 -11.30
C LEU A 68 -8.45 -1.11 -11.49
N GLY A 69 -9.19 -1.40 -12.55
CA GLY A 69 -10.47 -0.79 -12.87
C GLY A 69 -11.61 -1.24 -11.96
N ALA A 70 -12.76 -0.59 -12.11
CA ALA A 70 -13.98 -0.99 -11.41
C ALA A 70 -14.36 -2.43 -11.78
N GLY A 71 -14.56 -3.30 -10.78
CA GLY A 71 -14.85 -4.72 -10.98
C GLY A 71 -13.64 -5.62 -11.26
N GLU A 72 -12.45 -5.07 -11.56
CA GLU A 72 -11.24 -5.89 -11.74
C GLU A 72 -10.64 -6.30 -10.39
N GLY A 73 -10.61 -5.37 -9.44
CA GLY A 73 -10.12 -5.62 -8.09
C GLY A 73 -9.66 -4.37 -7.35
N VAL A 74 -9.06 -4.57 -6.18
CA VAL A 74 -8.54 -3.51 -5.32
C VAL A 74 -7.22 -3.93 -4.68
N ALA A 75 -6.24 -3.03 -4.67
CA ALA A 75 -4.98 -3.22 -3.96
C ALA A 75 -4.97 -2.41 -2.67
N PHE A 76 -4.75 -3.11 -1.55
CA PHE A 76 -4.46 -2.55 -0.26
C PHE A 76 -2.95 -2.54 -0.01
N SER A 77 -2.47 -1.49 0.62
CA SER A 77 -1.07 -1.35 1.01
C SER A 77 -0.98 -1.00 2.49
N ALA A 78 -0.01 -1.60 3.18
CA ALA A 78 0.31 -1.31 4.56
C ALA A 78 1.79 -1.01 4.70
N ARG A 79 2.11 0.08 5.40
CA ARG A 79 3.49 0.49 5.74
C ARG A 79 3.74 0.54 7.25
N ARG A 80 2.69 0.27 8.01
CA ARG A 80 2.66 0.22 9.47
C ARG A 80 2.03 -1.10 9.88
N ASP A 81 2.39 -1.59 11.04
CA ASP A 81 1.69 -2.70 11.67
C ASP A 81 0.36 -2.23 12.30
N THR A 82 -0.39 -3.16 12.91
CA THR A 82 -1.66 -2.87 13.58
C THR A 82 -1.50 -1.95 14.79
N ALA A 83 -0.33 -1.94 15.45
CA ALA A 83 -0.05 -1.01 16.55
C ALA A 83 0.26 0.41 16.07
N GLY A 84 0.48 0.58 14.76
CA GLY A 84 0.78 1.86 14.13
C GLY A 84 2.28 2.10 13.95
N ASP A 85 3.14 1.15 14.33
CA ASP A 85 4.58 1.28 14.16
C ASP A 85 4.98 1.04 12.70
N PRO A 86 5.96 1.81 12.16
CA PRO A 86 6.44 1.59 10.80
C PRO A 86 6.98 0.17 10.61
N LEU A 87 6.71 -0.43 9.46
CA LEU A 87 7.29 -1.72 9.10
C LEU A 87 8.81 -1.56 8.87
N ARG A 88 9.59 -2.47 9.47
CA ARG A 88 11.05 -2.47 9.44
C ARG A 88 11.58 -3.81 8.95
N PRO A 89 12.57 -3.82 8.04
CA PRO A 89 13.07 -5.06 7.44
C PRO A 89 13.75 -5.98 8.44
N GLU A 90 14.18 -5.46 9.58
CA GLU A 90 14.75 -6.23 10.69
C GLU A 90 13.74 -6.95 11.58
N CYS A 91 12.46 -6.67 11.42
CA CYS A 91 11.41 -7.28 12.21
C CYS A 91 10.73 -8.45 11.50
N ARG A 92 10.11 -9.32 12.30
CA ARG A 92 9.23 -10.40 11.86
C ARG A 92 7.78 -9.98 12.10
N TYR A 93 6.94 -10.23 11.12
CA TYR A 93 5.52 -9.88 11.18
C TYR A 93 4.65 -11.09 10.90
N ARG A 94 3.44 -11.07 11.46
CA ARG A 94 2.39 -12.04 11.14
C ARG A 94 1.16 -11.31 10.62
N ILE A 95 0.76 -11.64 9.39
CA ILE A 95 -0.50 -11.19 8.81
C ILE A 95 -1.55 -12.24 9.18
N GLU A 96 -2.52 -11.89 10.02
CA GLU A 96 -3.52 -12.84 10.49
C GLU A 96 -4.95 -12.30 10.49
N GLY A 97 -5.91 -13.17 10.21
CA GLY A 97 -7.33 -12.88 10.35
C GLY A 97 -8.15 -13.22 9.10
N GLY A 98 -9.39 -12.76 9.11
CA GLY A 98 -10.32 -12.90 8.00
C GLY A 98 -9.90 -12.07 6.80
N LEU A 99 -10.20 -12.58 5.61
CA LEU A 99 -10.03 -11.90 4.35
C LEU A 99 -11.40 -11.58 3.77
N PRO A 100 -11.54 -10.46 3.04
CA PRO A 100 -12.78 -10.17 2.36
C PRO A 100 -13.03 -11.17 1.22
N PRO A 101 -14.31 -11.36 0.85
CA PRO A 101 -14.68 -12.26 -0.24
C PRO A 101 -14.09 -11.74 -1.56
N ALA A 102 -13.29 -12.58 -2.20
CA ALA A 102 -12.70 -12.33 -3.51
C ALA A 102 -12.43 -13.66 -4.22
N ARG A 103 -12.48 -13.67 -5.55
CA ARG A 103 -12.19 -14.87 -6.34
C ARG A 103 -10.72 -15.29 -6.24
N LEU A 104 -9.82 -14.31 -6.14
CA LEU A 104 -8.40 -14.50 -5.95
C LEU A 104 -7.87 -13.33 -5.12
N TRP A 105 -6.94 -13.62 -4.22
CA TRP A 105 -6.14 -12.59 -3.57
C TRP A 105 -4.67 -12.93 -3.66
N THR A 106 -3.82 -11.91 -3.62
CA THR A 106 -2.36 -12.03 -3.56
C THR A 106 -1.81 -11.13 -2.46
N VAL A 107 -0.66 -11.49 -1.90
CA VAL A 107 0.12 -10.63 -1.01
C VAL A 107 1.59 -10.72 -1.36
N HIS A 108 2.27 -9.58 -1.39
CA HIS A 108 3.69 -9.50 -1.66
C HIS A 108 4.32 -8.30 -0.95
N VAL A 109 5.66 -8.26 -0.94
CA VAL A 109 6.43 -7.13 -0.44
C VAL A 109 6.75 -6.18 -1.59
N ALA A 110 6.60 -4.88 -1.36
CA ALA A 110 6.94 -3.83 -2.31
C ALA A 110 7.88 -2.79 -1.69
N ASP A 111 8.65 -2.10 -2.52
CA ASP A 111 9.50 -0.98 -2.11
C ASP A 111 8.70 0.32 -1.87
N GLN A 112 9.37 1.40 -1.48
CA GLN A 112 8.76 2.72 -1.27
C GLN A 112 8.07 3.30 -2.51
N ARG A 113 8.38 2.77 -3.70
CA ARG A 113 7.78 3.18 -4.99
C ARG A 113 6.69 2.19 -5.42
N MET A 114 6.21 1.33 -4.51
CA MET A 114 5.20 0.31 -4.76
C MET A 114 5.62 -0.74 -5.80
N ARG A 115 6.94 -0.92 -6.03
CA ARG A 115 7.44 -1.95 -6.95
C ARG A 115 7.65 -3.27 -6.19
N PRO A 116 7.21 -4.41 -6.73
CA PRO A 116 7.43 -5.71 -6.08
C PRO A 116 8.91 -5.97 -5.80
N VAL A 117 9.21 -6.47 -4.62
CA VAL A 117 10.56 -6.89 -4.21
C VAL A 117 10.65 -8.40 -4.31
N HIS A 118 11.64 -8.88 -5.07
CA HIS A 118 11.93 -10.30 -5.19
C HIS A 118 13.02 -10.71 -4.20
N ALA A 119 12.73 -11.70 -3.36
CA ALA A 119 13.68 -12.25 -2.40
C ALA A 119 14.74 -13.16 -3.02
N GLY A 120 14.51 -13.62 -4.26
CA GLY A 120 15.39 -14.51 -5.00
C GLY A 120 14.60 -15.64 -5.67
N PRO A 121 15.22 -16.37 -6.61
CA PRO A 121 14.51 -17.33 -7.48
C PRO A 121 13.88 -18.52 -6.74
N LEU A 122 14.31 -18.82 -5.52
CA LEU A 122 13.82 -19.96 -4.72
C LEU A 122 13.06 -19.54 -3.47
N LEU A 123 12.90 -18.23 -3.24
CA LEU A 123 12.26 -17.73 -2.03
C LEU A 123 10.84 -17.23 -2.33
N PRO A 124 9.85 -17.54 -1.47
CA PRO A 124 8.48 -17.13 -1.68
C PRO A 124 8.37 -15.61 -1.58
N SER A 125 8.32 -14.93 -2.72
CA SER A 125 8.26 -13.46 -2.81
C SER A 125 6.81 -12.92 -2.85
N ALA A 126 5.84 -13.82 -3.05
CA ALA A 126 4.42 -13.56 -3.00
C ALA A 126 3.67 -14.80 -2.50
N ARG A 127 2.46 -14.60 -1.99
CA ARG A 127 1.46 -15.62 -1.66
C ARG A 127 0.15 -15.29 -2.32
N HIS A 128 -0.69 -16.29 -2.55
CA HIS A 128 -2.00 -16.14 -3.14
C HIS A 128 -3.02 -17.12 -2.59
N SER A 129 -4.30 -16.87 -2.84
CA SER A 129 -5.41 -17.64 -2.24
C SER A 129 -5.40 -19.16 -2.47
N ARG A 130 -4.56 -19.66 -3.38
CA ARG A 130 -4.48 -21.07 -3.78
C ARG A 130 -3.20 -21.77 -3.34
N ASP A 131 -2.19 -21.05 -2.84
CA ASP A 131 -0.93 -21.64 -2.34
C ASP A 131 -0.78 -21.55 -0.82
N VAL A 132 -1.75 -20.93 -0.14
CA VAL A 132 -1.75 -20.82 1.32
C VAL A 132 -2.57 -21.91 2.00
N LEU A 133 -2.17 -22.22 3.22
CA LEU A 133 -2.90 -23.03 4.18
C LEU A 133 -3.81 -22.13 5.00
N TYR A 134 -5.11 -22.45 5.02
CA TYR A 134 -6.10 -21.75 5.81
C TYR A 134 -6.28 -22.42 7.17
N ASN A 135 -6.65 -21.62 8.16
CA ASN A 135 -7.09 -22.11 9.47
C ASN A 135 -8.48 -22.76 9.36
N SER A 136 -8.89 -23.51 10.38
CA SER A 136 -10.18 -24.23 10.40
C SER A 136 -11.40 -23.30 10.33
N ASP A 137 -11.23 -22.02 10.69
CA ASP A 137 -12.26 -20.97 10.64
C ASP A 137 -12.25 -20.19 9.32
N GLY A 138 -11.38 -20.55 8.36
CA GLY A 138 -11.23 -19.87 7.07
C GLY A 138 -10.32 -18.63 7.10
N SER A 139 -9.75 -18.27 8.25
CA SER A 139 -8.74 -17.21 8.34
C SER A 139 -7.39 -17.67 7.77
N VAL A 140 -6.50 -16.71 7.50
CA VAL A 140 -5.12 -16.98 7.09
C VAL A 140 -4.15 -16.49 8.16
N SER A 141 -3.00 -17.16 8.30
CA SER A 141 -1.83 -16.67 9.03
C SER A 141 -0.62 -16.72 8.11
N ILE A 142 0.04 -15.59 7.86
CA ILE A 142 1.19 -15.45 6.94
C ILE A 142 2.36 -14.84 7.71
N HIS A 143 3.48 -15.56 7.79
CA HIS A 143 4.69 -15.05 8.43
C HIS A 143 5.53 -14.28 7.42
N VAL A 144 5.84 -13.03 7.72
CA VAL A 144 6.69 -12.17 6.90
C VAL A 144 7.99 -11.93 7.65
N SER A 145 9.09 -12.52 7.16
CA SER A 145 10.37 -12.47 7.87
C SER A 145 11.53 -12.76 6.93
N ARG A 146 12.72 -12.25 7.30
CA ARG A 146 13.98 -12.56 6.60
C ARG A 146 14.36 -14.03 6.76
N ARG A 147 14.15 -14.58 7.96
CA ARG A 147 14.40 -16.00 8.25
C ARG A 147 13.18 -16.85 7.86
N PRO A 148 13.38 -18.08 7.34
CA PRO A 148 12.30 -19.03 7.08
C PRO A 148 11.41 -19.27 8.30
N ALA A 149 10.11 -19.36 8.05
CA ALA A 149 9.09 -19.72 9.03
C ALA A 149 8.24 -20.88 8.49
N PRO A 150 7.61 -21.69 9.36
CA PRO A 150 6.72 -22.75 8.91
C PRO A 150 5.42 -22.19 8.30
N GLY A 151 4.76 -23.01 7.48
CA GLY A 151 3.46 -22.67 6.88
C GLY A 151 3.55 -21.62 5.79
N ASN A 152 2.68 -20.61 5.86
CA ASN A 152 2.58 -19.54 4.84
C ASN A 152 3.69 -18.49 5.04
N TRP A 153 4.93 -18.87 4.80
CA TRP A 153 6.05 -17.92 4.92
C TRP A 153 6.19 -17.07 3.65
N LEU A 154 6.30 -15.76 3.82
CA LEU A 154 6.63 -14.76 2.81
C LEU A 154 8.02 -14.19 3.13
N ALA A 155 8.96 -14.40 2.22
CA ALA A 155 10.35 -13.99 2.42
C ALA A 155 10.48 -12.45 2.34
N LEU A 156 10.99 -11.85 3.42
CA LEU A 156 11.26 -10.42 3.48
C LEU A 156 12.70 -10.14 3.01
N SER A 157 12.85 -9.32 1.97
CA SER A 157 14.15 -8.94 1.40
C SER A 157 14.22 -7.45 1.05
N ALA A 158 13.28 -6.65 1.57
CA ALA A 158 13.07 -5.28 1.17
C ALA A 158 13.91 -4.27 1.97
N PRO A 159 14.21 -3.10 1.39
CA PRO A 159 14.84 -2.00 2.12
C PRO A 159 13.89 -1.38 3.17
N PRO A 160 14.41 -0.53 4.08
CA PRO A 160 13.58 0.24 5.00
C PRO A 160 12.47 1.03 4.31
N GLY A 161 11.28 1.08 4.92
CA GLY A 161 10.10 1.72 4.33
C GLY A 161 9.40 0.87 3.28
N PHE A 162 9.53 -0.45 3.35
CA PHE A 162 8.77 -1.36 2.49
C PHE A 162 7.28 -1.32 2.79
N HIS A 163 6.51 -1.81 1.83
CA HIS A 163 5.07 -1.97 1.93
C HIS A 163 4.70 -3.45 1.83
N LEU A 164 3.70 -3.87 2.60
CA LEU A 164 2.95 -5.07 2.31
C LEU A 164 1.80 -4.69 1.38
N VAL A 165 1.66 -5.39 0.26
CA VAL A 165 0.63 -5.10 -0.73
C VAL A 165 -0.23 -6.34 -0.89
N MET A 166 -1.51 -6.21 -0.57
CA MET A 166 -2.50 -7.26 -0.69
C MET A 166 -3.56 -6.85 -1.72
N THR A 167 -3.71 -7.65 -2.77
CA THR A 167 -4.63 -7.35 -3.89
C THR A 167 -5.74 -8.37 -3.93
N PHE A 168 -6.97 -7.90 -4.05
CA PHE A 168 -8.18 -8.72 -4.16
C PHE A 168 -8.78 -8.53 -5.55
N TYR A 169 -8.87 -9.61 -6.32
CA TYR A 169 -9.41 -9.62 -7.68
C TYR A 169 -10.84 -10.10 -7.68
N ASP A 170 -11.68 -9.46 -8.50
CA ASP A 170 -13.09 -9.84 -8.65
C ASP A 170 -13.79 -9.97 -7.28
N GLY A 171 -13.55 -8.98 -6.41
CA GLY A 171 -14.09 -8.90 -5.06
C GLY A 171 -15.15 -7.80 -4.95
N GLU A 172 -16.17 -8.01 -4.13
CA GLU A 172 -17.28 -7.06 -3.93
C GLU A 172 -16.80 -5.67 -3.45
N ILE A 173 -15.62 -5.61 -2.85
CA ILE A 173 -14.94 -4.36 -2.45
C ILE A 173 -14.67 -3.45 -3.66
N SER A 174 -14.42 -4.02 -4.84
CA SER A 174 -14.17 -3.25 -6.05
C SER A 174 -15.43 -2.55 -6.60
N ALA A 175 -16.61 -2.97 -6.15
CA ALA A 175 -17.90 -2.54 -6.68
C ALA A 175 -18.71 -1.63 -5.74
N SER A 176 -18.43 -1.60 -4.43
CA SER A 176 -19.28 -0.92 -3.46
C SER A 176 -18.62 0.22 -2.69
N THR A 177 -19.38 1.30 -2.49
CA THR A 177 -19.16 2.35 -1.49
C THR A 177 -19.39 1.87 -0.05
N ALA A 178 -19.70 0.58 0.15
CA ALA A 178 -19.95 -0.04 1.45
C ALA A 178 -18.63 -0.43 2.15
N ALA A 179 -17.79 0.57 2.40
CA ALA A 179 -16.52 0.42 3.11
C ALA A 179 -16.65 0.02 4.60
N ARG A 180 -17.86 -0.19 5.13
CA ARG A 180 -18.10 -0.25 6.58
C ARG A 180 -17.95 -1.62 7.23
N GLU A 181 -17.86 -2.70 6.46
CA GLU A 181 -17.71 -4.08 7.00
C GLU A 181 -16.64 -4.89 6.24
N ILE A 182 -15.59 -4.22 5.77
CA ILE A 182 -14.46 -4.93 5.16
C ILE A 182 -13.58 -5.48 6.28
N ALA A 183 -13.60 -6.80 6.48
CA ALA A 183 -12.65 -7.48 7.35
C ALA A 183 -11.31 -7.60 6.62
N MET A 184 -10.29 -6.88 7.10
CA MET A 184 -8.90 -7.04 6.66
C MET A 184 -8.08 -7.72 7.77
N PRO A 185 -7.07 -8.51 7.41
CA PRO A 185 -6.21 -9.15 8.39
C PRO A 185 -5.38 -8.09 9.14
N GLN A 186 -5.03 -8.39 10.37
CA GLN A 186 -4.10 -7.60 11.16
C GLN A 186 -2.66 -7.89 10.72
N ILE A 187 -1.75 -6.94 11.02
CA ILE A 187 -0.31 -7.12 10.87
C ILE A 187 0.30 -6.99 12.27
N LEU A 188 0.75 -8.10 12.84
CA LEU A 188 1.32 -8.14 14.18
C LEU A 188 2.84 -8.16 14.11
N ASN A 189 3.50 -7.33 14.89
CA ASN A 189 4.94 -7.38 15.06
C ASN A 189 5.30 -8.49 16.06
N GLU A 190 6.04 -9.50 15.59
CA GLU A 190 6.46 -10.64 16.42
C GLU A 190 7.83 -10.41 17.08
N GLY A 191 8.49 -9.29 16.80
CA GLY A 191 9.80 -8.89 17.34
C GLY A 191 10.80 -8.54 16.25
N CYS A 192 11.92 -7.92 16.63
CA CYS A 192 12.99 -7.55 15.72
C CYS A 192 14.29 -8.26 16.04
N ASP A 193 15.06 -8.57 15.01
CA ASP A 193 16.42 -9.08 15.16
C ASP A 193 17.29 -7.93 15.69
N GLY A 194 17.72 -8.06 16.95
CA GLY A 194 18.67 -7.14 17.60
C GLY A 194 20.10 -7.42 17.22
#